data_AF-A0A1F3NNM5-F1
#
_entry.id   AF-A0A1F3NNM5-F1
#
_cell.length_a   1.000
_cell.length_b   1.000
_cell.length_c   1.000
_cell.angle_alpha   90.00
_cell.angle_beta   90.00
_cell.angle_gamma   90.00
#
_symmetry.space_group_name_H-M   'P 1'
#
loop_
_entity.id
_entity.type
_entity.pdbx_description
1 polymer ?
#
loop_
_entity_poly.entity_id
_entity_poly.type
_entity_poly.pdbx_seq_one_letter_code
_entity_poly.pdbx_strand_id
1 'polypeptide(L)'
;MVRIGAQAWAIANLNVITFRNGDTIPEAKTNKEWVSAGESGKPAWCYYNNDPANGPKYGRLYNWYAVNDPRGLAPAGWTLPGDADWAQLAYYLGGKEVSGGKLKSTSGWIGGDNGTNETGFMGLPGGYRVENGTFLNLGSIGTWWSSTESKTLYAIDYYLSLGRSLGRSTSPRQRGESVRCLRN
;
A
#
# COMPACT_ATOMS: atom_id res chain seq x y z
N MET A 1 0.33 -14.19 8.70
CA MET A 1 1.29 -13.12 9.08
C MET A 1 2.70 -13.67 8.94
N VAL A 2 3.70 -12.81 8.82
CA VAL A 2 5.10 -13.21 8.76
C VAL A 2 5.95 -12.34 9.67
N ARG A 3 6.96 -12.93 10.33
CA ARG A 3 7.88 -12.18 11.20
C ARG A 3 9.12 -11.78 10.41
N ILE A 4 9.42 -10.49 10.41
CA ILE A 4 10.63 -9.93 9.79
C ILE A 4 11.33 -9.09 10.86
N GLY A 5 12.38 -9.66 11.45
CA GLY A 5 12.98 -9.13 12.68
C GLY A 5 11.98 -9.15 13.83
N ALA A 6 11.84 -8.02 14.53
CA ALA A 6 10.90 -7.87 15.63
C ALA A 6 9.44 -7.63 15.18
N GLN A 7 9.22 -7.28 13.90
CA GLN A 7 7.92 -6.88 13.38
C GLN A 7 7.14 -8.07 12.81
N ALA A 8 5.84 -8.15 13.09
CA ALA A 8 4.95 -9.08 12.39
C ALA A 8 4.12 -8.34 11.33
N TRP A 9 4.29 -8.75 10.07
CA TRP A 9 3.65 -8.14 8.91
C TRP A 9 2.51 -9.02 8.40
N ALA A 10 1.47 -8.39 7.86
CA ALA A 10 0.43 -9.09 7.11
C ALA A 10 1.02 -9.70 5.82
N ILE A 11 0.55 -10.88 5.41
CA ILE A 11 1.02 -11.52 4.16
C ILE A 11 0.24 -11.05 2.92
N ALA A 12 -0.93 -10.45 3.13
CA ALA A 12 -1.76 -9.87 2.06
C ALA A 12 -1.94 -8.35 2.25
N ASN A 13 -2.21 -7.64 1.16
CA ASN A 13 -2.65 -6.26 1.20
C ASN A 13 -4.00 -6.17 1.92
N LEU A 14 -4.23 -5.04 2.61
CA LEU A 14 -5.47 -4.80 3.33
C LEU A 14 -6.67 -4.79 2.37
N ASN A 15 -7.75 -5.44 2.78
CA ASN A 15 -8.91 -5.64 1.91
C ASN A 15 -10.23 -5.48 2.69
N VAL A 16 -10.40 -4.36 3.38
CA VAL A 16 -11.61 -4.01 4.15
C VAL A 16 -12.46 -2.98 3.41
N ILE A 17 -13.75 -2.95 3.72
CA ILE A 17 -14.72 -1.96 3.19
C ILE A 17 -15.32 -1.09 4.29
N THR A 18 -14.94 -1.34 5.53
CA THR A 18 -15.39 -0.62 6.72
C THR A 18 -14.19 -0.20 7.55
N PHE A 19 -14.34 0.92 8.23
CA PHE A 19 -13.46 1.28 9.33
C PHE A 19 -13.70 0.37 10.54
N ARG A 20 -12.81 0.43 11.51
CA ARG A 20 -12.86 -0.37 12.74
C ARG A 20 -14.13 -0.11 13.56
N ASN A 21 -14.69 1.09 13.48
CA ASN A 21 -15.96 1.43 14.13
C ASN A 21 -17.20 0.87 13.40
N GLY A 22 -17.02 0.21 12.25
CA GLY A 22 -18.11 -0.36 11.44
C GLY A 22 -18.61 0.53 10.31
N ASP A 23 -18.21 1.81 10.25
CA ASP A 23 -18.64 2.71 9.18
C ASP A 23 -18.07 2.28 7.83
N THR A 24 -18.91 2.32 6.80
CA THR A 24 -18.49 2.01 5.42
C THR A 24 -17.54 3.07 4.88
N ILE A 25 -16.47 2.60 4.23
CA ILE A 25 -15.58 3.41 3.41
C ILE A 25 -16.19 3.46 2.00
N PRO A 26 -16.46 4.65 1.42
CA PRO A 26 -17.01 4.75 0.07
C PRO A 26 -16.08 4.10 -0.99
N GLU A 27 -16.67 3.28 -1.84
CA GLU A 27 -16.01 2.79 -3.06
C GLU A 27 -16.11 3.84 -4.16
N ALA A 28 -14.98 4.24 -4.75
CA ALA A 28 -14.94 5.09 -5.92
C ALA A 28 -14.76 4.24 -7.19
N LYS A 29 -15.86 4.03 -7.91
CA LYS A 29 -15.98 3.16 -9.10
C LYS A 29 -15.64 3.89 -10.40
N THR A 30 -15.55 5.22 -10.38
CA THR A 30 -15.20 6.04 -11.55
C THR A 30 -14.07 7.01 -11.24
N ASN A 31 -13.44 7.58 -12.28
CA ASN A 31 -12.44 8.64 -12.10
C ASN A 31 -13.03 9.88 -11.46
N LYS A 32 -14.26 10.25 -11.84
CA LYS A 32 -14.98 11.39 -11.27
C LYS A 32 -15.20 11.24 -9.77
N GLU A 33 -15.62 10.06 -9.32
CA GLU A 33 -15.81 9.78 -7.89
C GLU A 33 -14.50 9.83 -7.11
N TRP A 34 -13.41 9.29 -7.68
CA TRP A 34 -12.10 9.31 -7.04
C TRP A 34 -11.55 10.73 -6.87
N VAL A 35 -11.59 11.52 -7.94
CA VAL A 35 -11.18 12.93 -7.94
C VAL A 35 -12.00 13.70 -6.92
N SER A 36 -13.33 13.56 -6.94
CA SER A 36 -14.22 14.25 -5.99
C SER A 36 -13.95 13.89 -4.53
N ALA A 37 -13.68 12.62 -4.23
CA ALA A 37 -13.30 12.20 -2.89
C ALA A 37 -11.97 12.81 -2.46
N GLY A 38 -10.97 12.82 -3.35
CA GLY A 38 -9.67 13.41 -3.09
C GLY A 38 -9.70 14.92 -2.86
N GLU A 39 -10.44 15.66 -3.69
CA GLU A 39 -10.64 17.12 -3.56
C GLU A 39 -11.38 17.49 -2.26
N SER A 40 -12.33 16.65 -1.84
CA SER A 40 -13.09 16.84 -0.60
C SER A 40 -12.37 16.33 0.65
N GLY A 41 -11.16 15.77 0.52
CA GLY A 41 -10.43 15.15 1.62
C GLY A 41 -11.15 13.96 2.27
N LYS A 42 -12.00 13.26 1.51
CA LYS A 42 -12.82 12.15 2.01
C LYS A 42 -12.13 10.81 1.77
N PRO A 43 -12.29 9.84 2.70
CA PRO A 43 -11.75 8.51 2.52
C PRO A 43 -12.44 7.79 1.37
N ALA A 44 -11.66 7.07 0.57
CA ALA A 44 -12.17 6.25 -0.51
C ALA A 44 -11.27 5.04 -0.75
N TRP A 45 -11.86 3.98 -1.31
CA TRP A 45 -11.13 2.85 -1.85
C TRP A 45 -11.61 2.48 -3.27
N CYS A 46 -10.78 1.75 -4.00
CA CYS A 46 -11.16 1.13 -5.27
C CYS A 46 -10.35 -0.14 -5.52
N TYR A 47 -10.76 -0.96 -6.48
CA TYR A 47 -9.88 -1.95 -7.08
C TYR A 47 -9.06 -1.33 -8.20
N TYR A 48 -7.90 -1.92 -8.51
CA TYR A 48 -7.15 -1.51 -9.70
C TYR A 48 -8.05 -1.61 -10.96
N ASN A 49 -8.01 -0.58 -11.82
CA ASN A 49 -8.90 -0.40 -12.97
C ASN A 49 -10.42 -0.38 -12.65
N ASN A 50 -10.80 -0.19 -11.38
CA ASN A 50 -12.18 -0.37 -10.90
C ASN A 50 -12.75 -1.77 -11.22
N ASP A 51 -11.87 -2.77 -11.34
CA ASP A 51 -12.25 -4.14 -11.66
C ASP A 51 -12.11 -5.05 -10.42
N PRO A 52 -13.23 -5.56 -9.87
CA PRO A 52 -13.23 -6.47 -8.73
C PRO A 52 -12.41 -7.74 -8.92
N ALA A 53 -12.15 -8.18 -10.17
CA ALA A 53 -11.30 -9.34 -10.46
C ALA A 53 -9.85 -9.14 -9.98
N ASN A 54 -9.40 -7.89 -9.81
CA ASN A 54 -8.09 -7.57 -9.25
C ASN A 54 -8.03 -7.71 -7.72
N GLY A 55 -9.18 -7.67 -7.04
CA GLY A 55 -9.28 -7.72 -5.57
C GLY A 55 -8.64 -8.94 -4.92
N PRO A 56 -8.92 -10.17 -5.37
CA PRO A 56 -8.31 -11.38 -4.80
C PRO A 56 -6.78 -11.41 -4.88
N LYS A 57 -6.19 -10.79 -5.89
CA LYS A 57 -4.73 -10.81 -6.11
C LYS A 57 -4.02 -9.62 -5.46
N TYR A 58 -4.50 -8.39 -5.70
CA TYR A 58 -3.80 -7.17 -5.30
C TYR A 58 -4.43 -6.48 -4.09
N GLY A 59 -5.63 -6.89 -3.67
CA GLY A 59 -6.39 -6.19 -2.65
C GLY A 59 -7.01 -4.89 -3.17
N ARG A 60 -7.28 -3.97 -2.24
CA ARG A 60 -7.84 -2.64 -2.54
C ARG A 60 -6.76 -1.57 -2.48
N LEU A 61 -6.96 -0.53 -3.27
CA LEU A 61 -6.24 0.72 -3.19
C LEU A 61 -7.04 1.70 -2.33
N TYR A 62 -6.38 2.35 -1.38
CA TYR A 62 -6.99 3.35 -0.50
C TYR A 62 -6.32 4.69 -0.72
N ASN A 63 -7.09 5.77 -0.62
CA ASN A 63 -6.48 7.08 -0.46
C ASN A 63 -5.96 7.29 0.96
N TRP A 64 -5.03 8.22 1.13
CA TRP A 64 -4.41 8.44 2.43
C TRP A 64 -5.39 9.00 3.46
N TYR A 65 -6.48 9.64 3.02
CA TYR A 65 -7.58 10.04 3.89
C TYR A 65 -8.23 8.85 4.58
N ALA A 66 -8.35 7.69 3.91
CA ALA A 66 -8.78 6.45 4.56
C ALA A 66 -7.71 5.90 5.51
N VAL A 67 -6.43 5.96 5.11
CA VAL A 67 -5.30 5.48 5.93
C VAL A 67 -5.22 6.21 7.27
N ASN A 68 -5.41 7.53 7.27
CA ASN A 68 -5.31 8.37 8.46
C ASN A 68 -6.67 8.77 9.06
N ASP A 69 -7.76 8.04 8.73
CA ASP A 69 -9.08 8.33 9.28
C ASP A 69 -9.15 7.95 10.77
N PRO A 70 -9.69 8.82 11.65
CA PRO A 70 -9.78 8.55 13.09
C PRO A 70 -10.64 7.33 13.44
N ARG A 71 -11.53 6.89 12.54
CA ARG A 71 -12.34 5.66 12.72
C ARG A 71 -11.51 4.38 12.60
N GLY A 72 -10.28 4.49 12.08
CA GLY A 72 -9.28 3.44 12.03
C GLY A 72 -9.47 2.47 10.88
N LEU A 73 -8.57 2.48 9.91
CA LEU A 73 -8.62 1.59 8.75
C LEU A 73 -8.15 0.16 9.07
N ALA A 74 -7.15 -0.01 9.94
CA ALA A 74 -6.62 -1.34 10.27
C ALA A 74 -7.62 -2.16 11.11
N PRO A 75 -7.81 -3.46 10.83
CA PRO A 75 -8.64 -4.35 11.65
C PRO A 75 -8.20 -4.41 13.12
N ALA A 76 -9.07 -4.91 14.00
CA ALA A 76 -8.72 -5.13 15.40
C ALA A 76 -7.46 -6.01 15.55
N GLY A 77 -6.56 -5.59 16.44
CA GLY A 77 -5.27 -6.25 16.66
C GLY A 77 -4.20 -6.00 15.59
N TRP A 78 -4.48 -5.11 14.63
CA TRP A 78 -3.53 -4.65 13.62
C TRP A 78 -3.38 -3.13 13.65
N THR A 79 -2.21 -2.65 13.26
CA THR A 79 -1.87 -1.24 13.10
C THR A 79 -1.38 -0.96 11.68
N LEU A 80 -1.34 0.32 11.33
CA LEU A 80 -0.77 0.79 10.06
C LEU A 80 0.68 1.22 10.27
N PRO A 81 1.64 0.70 9.49
CA PRO A 81 3.06 1.00 9.66
C PRO A 81 3.33 2.47 9.36
N GLY A 82 4.10 3.11 10.24
CA GLY A 82 4.65 4.44 10.02
C GLY A 82 5.99 4.40 9.29
N ASP A 83 6.58 5.57 9.05
CA ASP A 83 7.88 5.72 8.39
C ASP A 83 8.99 4.97 9.13
N ALA A 84 8.98 5.04 10.46
CA ALA A 84 9.93 4.31 11.31
C ALA A 84 9.80 2.79 11.18
N ASP A 85 8.58 2.27 11.01
CA ASP A 85 8.36 0.84 10.84
C ASP A 85 8.95 0.32 9.53
N TRP A 86 8.76 1.07 8.44
CA TRP A 86 9.33 0.74 7.13
C TRP A 86 10.86 0.91 7.12
N ALA A 87 11.39 1.93 7.79
CA ALA A 87 12.83 2.11 7.95
C ALA A 87 13.46 0.94 8.73
N GLN A 88 12.81 0.49 9.80
CA GLN A 88 13.25 -0.66 10.58
C GLN A 88 13.22 -1.96 9.76
N LEU A 89 12.19 -2.16 8.94
CA LEU A 89 12.10 -3.28 8.00
C LEU A 89 13.29 -3.27 7.03
N ALA A 90 13.55 -2.13 6.39
CA ALA A 90 14.65 -1.97 5.46
C ALA A 90 16.00 -2.25 6.12
N TYR A 91 16.23 -1.69 7.32
CA TYR A 91 17.44 -1.87 8.10
C TYR A 91 17.70 -3.35 8.42
N TYR A 92 16.68 -4.04 8.96
CA TYR A 92 16.79 -5.47 9.29
C TYR A 92 17.15 -6.33 8.08
N LEU A 93 16.72 -5.93 6.88
CA LEU A 93 16.96 -6.67 5.64
C LEU A 93 18.29 -6.35 4.96
N GLY A 94 19.18 -5.58 5.61
CA GLY A 94 20.49 -5.21 5.08
C GLY A 94 20.51 -3.87 4.34
N GLY A 95 19.49 -3.04 4.53
CA GLY A 95 19.39 -1.70 3.97
C GLY A 95 18.44 -1.58 2.77
N LYS A 96 18.10 -0.32 2.46
CA LYS A 96 17.13 0.00 1.41
C LYS A 96 17.53 -0.50 0.02
N GLU A 97 18.82 -0.61 -0.29
CA GLU A 97 19.30 -0.98 -1.64
C GLU A 97 19.08 -2.47 -1.99
N VAL A 98 18.92 -3.33 -0.98
CA VAL A 98 18.81 -4.79 -1.16
C VAL A 98 17.49 -5.38 -0.66
N SER A 99 16.84 -4.69 0.28
CA SER A 99 15.61 -5.16 0.94
C SER A 99 14.46 -5.41 -0.04
N GLY A 100 14.35 -4.61 -1.11
CA GLY A 100 13.29 -4.78 -2.09
C GLY A 100 13.32 -6.13 -2.80
N GLY A 101 14.50 -6.64 -3.14
CA GLY A 101 14.65 -7.98 -3.73
C GLY A 101 14.14 -9.10 -2.81
N LYS A 102 14.26 -8.92 -1.50
CA LYS A 102 13.84 -9.88 -0.46
C LYS A 102 12.35 -9.80 -0.13
N LEU A 103 11.73 -8.65 -0.39
CA LEU A 103 10.32 -8.35 -0.11
C LEU A 103 9.40 -8.69 -1.30
N LYS A 104 9.89 -8.49 -2.53
CA LYS A 104 9.15 -8.79 -3.76
C LYS A 104 8.69 -10.24 -3.83
N SER A 105 7.51 -10.46 -4.38
CA SER A 105 7.00 -11.79 -4.73
C SER A 105 7.89 -12.51 -5.75
N THR A 106 7.82 -13.84 -5.75
CA THR A 106 8.58 -14.70 -6.67
C THR A 106 8.02 -14.74 -8.10
N SER A 107 6.86 -14.12 -8.33
CA SER A 107 6.21 -14.03 -9.64
C SER A 107 5.40 -12.73 -9.77
N GLY A 108 5.02 -12.41 -11.00
CA GLY A 108 4.11 -11.31 -11.34
C GLY A 108 4.78 -10.00 -11.74
N TRP A 109 6.11 -9.87 -11.59
CA TRP A 109 6.85 -8.70 -12.02
C TRP A 109 7.19 -8.79 -13.51
N ILE A 110 6.91 -7.71 -14.25
CA ILE A 110 7.21 -7.60 -15.68
C ILE A 110 8.72 -7.79 -15.91
N GLY A 111 9.07 -8.41 -17.04
CA GLY A 111 10.47 -8.67 -17.40
C GLY A 111 11.16 -9.72 -16.52
N GLY A 112 10.41 -10.44 -15.68
CA GLY A 112 10.97 -11.45 -14.80
C GLY A 112 11.73 -10.88 -13.59
N ASP A 113 11.56 -9.59 -13.28
CA ASP A 113 12.22 -8.90 -12.17
C ASP A 113 11.63 -9.24 -10.79
N ASN A 114 11.35 -10.53 -10.60
CA ASN A 114 10.79 -11.09 -9.39
C ASN A 114 11.81 -11.05 -8.26
N GLY A 115 11.30 -11.04 -7.03
CA GLY A 115 12.11 -11.17 -5.81
C GLY A 115 12.37 -12.62 -5.41
N THR A 116 13.17 -12.78 -4.37
CA THR A 116 13.34 -14.07 -3.70
C THR A 116 12.19 -14.38 -2.74
N ASN A 117 11.49 -13.34 -2.27
CA ASN A 117 10.50 -13.43 -1.21
C ASN A 117 10.97 -14.21 0.03
N GLU A 118 12.28 -14.20 0.33
CA GLU A 118 12.84 -14.95 1.47
C GLU A 118 12.24 -14.52 2.81
N THR A 119 11.64 -13.33 2.85
CA THR A 119 10.94 -12.76 4.01
C THR A 119 9.51 -13.24 4.17
N GLY A 120 8.88 -13.81 3.14
CA GLY A 120 7.44 -14.13 3.11
C GLY A 120 6.50 -12.91 3.03
N PHE A 121 7.02 -11.71 2.80
CA PHE A 121 6.23 -10.47 2.72
C PHE A 121 5.23 -10.45 1.55
N MET A 122 5.54 -11.13 0.45
CA MET A 122 4.73 -11.22 -0.77
C MET A 122 4.40 -9.85 -1.37
N GLY A 123 5.43 -9.04 -1.63
CA GLY A 123 5.29 -7.74 -2.28
C GLY A 123 4.91 -7.88 -3.75
N LEU A 124 3.63 -7.68 -4.07
CA LEU A 124 3.08 -7.79 -5.42
C LEU A 124 3.11 -6.43 -6.17
N PRO A 125 3.31 -6.43 -7.51
CA PRO A 125 3.29 -5.21 -8.31
C PRO A 125 1.85 -4.82 -8.69
N GLY A 126 1.07 -4.38 -7.70
CA GLY A 126 -0.36 -4.08 -7.84
C GLY A 126 -0.69 -2.76 -8.55
N GLY A 127 0.32 -1.96 -8.90
CA GLY A 127 0.12 -0.61 -9.40
C GLY A 127 -0.53 0.33 -8.37
N TYR A 128 -0.97 1.49 -8.85
CA TYR A 128 -1.61 2.51 -8.03
C TYR A 128 -2.54 3.39 -8.87
N ARG A 129 -3.31 4.23 -8.19
CA ARG A 129 -4.19 5.24 -8.79
C ARG A 129 -3.66 6.63 -8.48
N VAL A 130 -3.60 7.50 -9.47
CA VAL A 130 -3.19 8.90 -9.30
C VAL A 130 -4.40 9.81 -9.05
N GLU A 131 -4.11 11.06 -8.73
CA GLU A 131 -5.06 12.07 -8.24
C GLU A 131 -6.15 12.39 -9.27
N ASN A 132 -5.80 12.34 -10.57
CA ASN A 132 -6.76 12.51 -11.67
C ASN A 132 -7.62 11.26 -11.94
N GLY A 133 -7.48 10.20 -11.13
CA GLY A 133 -8.22 8.95 -11.22
C GLY A 133 -7.59 7.88 -12.13
N THR A 134 -6.52 8.18 -12.87
CA THR A 134 -5.85 7.21 -13.76
C THR A 134 -5.13 6.12 -12.98
N PHE A 135 -5.11 4.90 -13.51
CA PHE A 135 -4.37 3.77 -12.94
C PHE A 135 -3.04 3.57 -13.67
N LEU A 136 -1.97 3.30 -12.93
CA LEU A 136 -0.62 3.19 -13.45
C LEU A 136 0.11 1.96 -12.89
N ASN A 137 1.05 1.43 -13.69
CA ASN A 137 2.13 0.55 -13.25
C ASN A 137 1.73 -0.83 -12.67
N LEU A 138 0.59 -1.38 -13.10
CA LEU A 138 0.30 -2.80 -12.86
C LEU A 138 1.42 -3.68 -13.42
N GLY A 139 1.91 -4.61 -12.60
CA GLY A 139 2.99 -5.52 -12.99
C GLY A 139 4.41 -4.93 -12.88
N SER A 140 4.56 -3.60 -12.72
CA SER A 140 5.88 -2.95 -12.64
C SER A 140 6.17 -2.27 -11.30
N ILE A 141 5.16 -1.82 -10.56
CA ILE A 141 5.33 -1.17 -9.25
C ILE A 141 4.34 -1.76 -8.24
N GLY A 142 4.86 -2.08 -7.06
CA GLY A 142 4.06 -2.27 -5.84
C GLY A 142 4.31 -1.10 -4.91
N THR A 143 3.27 -0.44 -4.42
CA THR A 143 3.40 0.71 -3.53
C THR A 143 2.45 0.60 -2.35
N TRP A 144 2.93 1.05 -1.19
CA TRP A 144 2.24 0.98 0.08
C TRP A 144 2.31 2.29 0.83
N TRP A 145 1.16 2.75 1.33
CA TRP A 145 1.12 3.89 2.23
C TRP A 145 1.86 3.62 3.55
N SER A 146 2.57 4.64 4.02
CA SER A 146 2.87 4.83 5.44
C SER A 146 1.74 5.61 6.10
N SER A 147 1.48 5.38 7.38
CA SER A 147 0.58 6.22 8.19
C SER A 147 1.19 7.60 8.53
N THR A 148 2.44 7.86 8.13
CA THR A 148 3.14 9.11 8.42
C THR A 148 2.91 10.17 7.34
N GLU A 149 2.51 11.36 7.80
CA GLU A 149 2.42 12.57 6.98
C GLU A 149 3.81 13.07 6.57
N SER A 150 3.96 13.57 5.33
CA SER A 150 5.22 14.19 4.89
C SER A 150 5.22 15.71 5.04
N LYS A 151 4.28 16.36 4.35
CA LYS A 151 4.07 17.82 4.32
C LYS A 151 2.61 18.08 3.94
N THR A 152 2.18 19.34 3.98
CA THR A 152 0.81 19.75 3.61
C THR A 152 0.38 19.12 2.28
N LEU A 153 -0.72 18.34 2.28
CA LEU A 153 -1.30 17.59 1.15
C LEU A 153 -0.56 16.32 0.68
N TYR A 154 0.59 15.99 1.26
CA TYR A 154 1.38 14.79 0.89
C TYR A 154 1.52 13.84 2.09
N ALA A 155 1.79 12.58 1.79
CA ALA A 155 2.09 11.52 2.75
C ALA A 155 3.28 10.69 2.28
N ILE A 156 3.89 9.94 3.19
CA ILE A 156 5.00 9.05 2.87
C ILE A 156 4.45 7.75 2.29
N ASP A 157 5.07 7.27 1.23
CA ASP A 157 4.83 5.96 0.63
C ASP A 157 6.14 5.21 0.41
N TYR A 158 6.03 3.90 0.37
CA TYR A 158 7.14 2.98 0.10
C TYR A 158 6.80 2.12 -1.10
N TYR A 159 7.77 1.92 -1.98
CA TYR A 159 7.54 1.20 -3.23
C TYR A 159 8.65 0.21 -3.56
N LEU A 160 8.24 -0.82 -4.29
CA LEU A 160 9.09 -1.78 -4.97
C LEU A 160 8.89 -1.55 -6.48
N SER A 161 9.99 -1.37 -7.21
CA SER A 161 10.01 -1.20 -8.66
C SER A 161 11.15 -2.03 -9.26
N LEU A 162 11.56 -1.77 -10.50
CA LEU A 162 12.69 -2.47 -11.12
C LEU A 162 13.93 -2.46 -10.22
N GLY A 163 14.55 -3.63 -10.02
CA GLY A 163 15.73 -3.80 -9.19
C GLY A 163 15.44 -4.34 -7.80
N ARG A 164 16.33 -4.02 -6.85
CA ARG A 164 16.38 -4.66 -5.52
C ARG A 164 16.14 -3.71 -4.36
N SER A 165 15.88 -2.44 -4.63
CA SER A 165 15.68 -1.44 -3.59
C SER A 165 14.24 -1.40 -3.08
N LEU A 166 14.09 -1.05 -1.81
CA LEU A 166 12.86 -0.55 -1.22
C LEU A 166 12.93 0.98 -1.27
N GLY A 167 12.20 1.56 -2.22
CA GLY A 167 12.11 2.99 -2.41
C GLY A 167 11.21 3.64 -1.37
N ARG A 168 11.49 4.91 -1.06
CA ARG A 168 10.67 5.77 -0.21
C ARG A 168 10.37 7.04 -1.00
N SER A 169 9.11 7.47 -1.02
CA SER A 169 8.66 8.66 -1.73
C SER A 169 7.75 9.53 -0.85
N THR A 170 7.28 10.63 -1.44
CA THR A 170 6.21 11.45 -0.88
C THR A 170 5.19 11.68 -1.97
N SER A 171 3.96 11.22 -1.75
CA SER A 171 2.89 11.25 -2.74
C SER A 171 1.68 12.06 -2.26
N PRO A 172 0.92 12.69 -3.16
CA PRO A 172 -0.32 13.37 -2.79
C PRO A 172 -1.29 12.42 -2.07
N ARG A 173 -1.93 12.89 -1.01
CA ARG A 173 -2.86 12.08 -0.17
C ARG A 173 -4.05 11.50 -0.95
N GLN A 174 -4.29 12.03 -2.14
CA GLN A 174 -5.35 11.65 -3.07
C GLN A 174 -5.01 10.40 -3.89
N ARG A 175 -3.75 9.93 -3.92
CA ARG A 175 -3.39 8.68 -4.61
C ARG A 175 -4.05 7.48 -3.98
N GLY A 176 -4.34 6.47 -4.79
CA GLY A 176 -4.81 5.17 -4.34
C GLY A 176 -3.65 4.19 -4.30
N GLU A 177 -3.25 3.77 -3.11
CA GLU A 177 -2.14 2.84 -2.93
C GLU A 177 -2.54 1.66 -2.06
N SER A 178 -1.76 0.58 -2.11
CA SER A 178 -2.01 -0.56 -1.24
C SER A 178 -1.72 -0.20 0.21
N VAL A 179 -2.26 -0.98 1.14
CA VAL A 179 -1.95 -0.85 2.58
C VAL A 179 -1.50 -2.19 3.09
N ARG A 180 -0.42 -2.21 3.86
CA ARG A 180 0.07 -3.40 4.55
C ARG A 180 -0.04 -3.18 6.05
N CYS A 181 -0.63 -4.12 6.78
CA CYS A 181 -0.79 -3.99 8.23
C CYS A 181 0.38 -4.63 9.00
N LEU A 182 0.62 -4.08 10.18
CA LEU A 182 1.60 -4.52 11.15
C LEU A 182 0.87 -5.04 12.41
N ARG A 183 1.48 -5.96 13.13
CA ARG A 183 1.04 -6.40 14.45
C ARG A 183 2.27 -6.44 15.36
N ASN A 184 2.24 -5.61 16.40
CA ASN A 184 3.22 -5.61 17.47
C ASN A 184 2.73 -6.49 18.62
#